data_AF-A0A843GFW0-F1
#
_entry.id   AF-A0A843GFW0-F1
#
_cell.length_a   1.000
_cell.length_b   1.000
_cell.length_c   1.000
_cell.angle_alpha   90.00
_cell.angle_beta   90.00
_cell.angle_gamma   90.00
#
_symmetry.space_group_name_H-M   'P 1'
#
loop_
_entity.id
_entity.type
_entity.pdbx_description
1 polymer ?
#
loop_
_entity_poly.entity_id
_entity_poly.type
_entity_poly.pdbx_seq_one_letter_code
_entity_poly.pdbx_strand_id
1 'polypeptide(L)'
;MDGNVPSRYDWDIYGQKLEFENMNLEKFFKLYVMKTLNKTQQIFDYDGLPETIPKRCLELILQRFGYAIITKVDGKLYAFYGGLGGVPDAYYEPTNAIVNNPFLNYSATLKIGEDCVLMRNDSVKLGLMPLIERYAYLQSQTDVSFKFMCVNSRVGYILNAKNDIEKETAEKFLEDVEKGEKLGIVESGYDSEGLNVYNNTLTPNLIQHLVELRQYNEGTFLQEIGIQSAFNMKREAINEAESTLSTDILFPLIDDMLEQRQLALDAINEKYGTNITVKISSVWAHTRTDRMLQEKKLENDANVDKGNEEQKSEDTETEVQREDVGENGEEK
;
A
#
# COMPACT_ATOMS: atom_id res chain seq x y z
N MET A 1 10.96 -40.82 -21.78
CA MET A 1 11.40 -39.54 -21.22
C MET A 1 10.16 -38.69 -21.07
N ASP A 2 9.35 -38.97 -20.05
CA ASP A 2 8.20 -38.12 -19.72
C ASP A 2 8.61 -37.32 -18.49
N GLY A 3 9.37 -36.27 -18.77
CA GLY A 3 9.75 -35.26 -17.78
C GLY A 3 8.52 -34.46 -17.44
N ASN A 4 7.77 -34.91 -16.44
CA ASN A 4 6.80 -34.07 -15.76
C ASN A 4 7.61 -33.00 -15.01
N VAL A 5 7.90 -31.90 -15.69
CA VAL A 5 8.52 -30.73 -15.06
C VAL A 5 7.52 -30.25 -14.01
N PRO A 6 7.87 -30.28 -12.71
CA PRO A 6 6.95 -29.81 -11.67
C PRO A 6 6.52 -28.39 -12.02
N SER A 7 5.22 -28.22 -12.17
CA SER A 7 4.62 -26.93 -12.41
C SER A 7 5.02 -25.99 -11.26
N ARG A 8 5.30 -24.72 -11.56
CA ARG A 8 5.69 -23.68 -10.58
C ARG A 8 4.76 -23.59 -9.36
N TYR A 9 3.58 -24.19 -9.44
CA TYR A 9 2.57 -24.37 -8.39
C TYR A 9 2.99 -25.29 -7.22
N ASP A 10 4.01 -26.14 -7.38
CA ASP A 10 4.46 -27.05 -6.30
C ASP A 10 5.47 -26.42 -5.32
N TRP A 11 5.83 -25.14 -5.52
CA TRP A 11 6.89 -24.46 -4.78
C TRP A 11 6.40 -23.33 -3.87
N ASP A 12 5.15 -23.39 -3.42
CA ASP A 12 4.65 -22.39 -2.47
C ASP A 12 5.18 -22.67 -1.05
N ILE A 13 5.65 -21.62 -0.40
CA ILE A 13 6.67 -21.61 0.67
C ILE A 13 6.15 -22.12 2.03
N TYR A 14 4.96 -22.73 2.05
CA TYR A 14 4.35 -23.38 3.22
C TYR A 14 3.53 -24.63 2.87
N GLY A 15 3.67 -25.20 1.67
CA GLY A 15 3.03 -26.48 1.31
C GLY A 15 1.49 -26.43 1.23
N GLN A 16 0.89 -25.25 1.06
CA GLN A 16 -0.54 -25.13 0.82
C GLN A 16 -0.80 -24.97 -0.68
N LYS A 17 -1.54 -25.92 -1.24
CA LYS A 17 -2.08 -25.81 -2.60
C LYS A 17 -3.01 -24.59 -2.65
N LEU A 18 -2.66 -23.57 -3.44
CA LEU A 18 -3.52 -22.42 -3.69
C LEU A 18 -4.65 -22.84 -4.65
N GLU A 19 -5.63 -23.57 -4.14
CA GLU A 19 -6.86 -23.88 -4.86
C GLU A 19 -7.79 -22.67 -4.83
N PHE A 20 -7.94 -22.00 -5.98
CA PHE A 20 -8.80 -20.82 -6.11
C PHE A 20 -10.27 -21.10 -5.79
N GLU A 21 -10.77 -22.33 -6.00
CA GLU A 21 -12.14 -22.72 -5.62
C GLU A 21 -12.40 -22.55 -4.11
N ASN A 22 -11.38 -22.85 -3.29
CA ASN A 22 -11.46 -22.85 -1.84
C ASN A 22 -10.92 -21.56 -1.20
N MET A 23 -10.93 -20.45 -1.94
CA MET A 23 -10.43 -19.16 -1.46
C MET A 23 -11.44 -18.53 -0.50
N ASN A 24 -11.03 -18.38 0.75
CA ASN A 24 -11.79 -17.73 1.81
C ASN A 24 -11.10 -16.42 2.23
N LEU A 25 -11.75 -15.66 3.13
CA LEU A 25 -11.25 -14.38 3.61
C LEU A 25 -9.79 -14.46 4.11
N GLU A 26 -9.46 -15.50 4.88
CA GLU A 26 -8.12 -15.69 5.44
C GLU A 26 -7.06 -15.94 4.35
N LYS A 27 -7.39 -16.75 3.34
CA LYS A 27 -6.48 -17.03 2.21
C LYS A 27 -6.26 -15.80 1.34
N PHE A 28 -7.31 -15.03 1.06
CA PHE A 28 -7.17 -13.74 0.36
C PHE A 28 -6.28 -12.78 1.16
N PHE A 29 -6.52 -12.68 2.47
CA PHE A 29 -5.74 -11.80 3.35
C PHE A 29 -4.26 -12.14 3.32
N LYS A 30 -3.91 -13.42 3.54
CA LYS A 30 -2.52 -13.90 3.48
C LYS A 30 -1.90 -13.63 2.12
N LEU A 31 -2.63 -13.90 1.03
CA LEU A 31 -2.14 -13.64 -0.32
C LEU A 31 -1.83 -12.16 -0.54
N TYR A 32 -2.71 -11.26 -0.09
CA TYR A 32 -2.53 -9.82 -0.22
C TYR A 32 -1.33 -9.33 0.60
N VAL A 33 -1.20 -9.76 1.86
CA VAL A 33 -0.04 -9.44 2.70
C VAL A 33 1.26 -9.86 2.00
N MET A 34 1.34 -11.10 1.51
CA MET A 34 2.56 -11.62 0.86
C MET A 34 2.87 -10.92 -0.46
N LYS A 35 1.84 -10.67 -1.29
CA LYS A 35 2.01 -9.92 -2.54
C LYS A 35 2.52 -8.51 -2.27
N THR A 36 1.98 -7.84 -1.26
CA THR A 36 2.39 -6.49 -0.90
C THR A 36 3.82 -6.47 -0.36
N LEU A 37 4.18 -7.37 0.56
CA LEU A 37 5.56 -7.48 1.06
C LEU A 37 6.56 -7.73 -0.07
N ASN A 38 6.21 -8.54 -1.06
CA ASN A 38 7.05 -8.76 -2.25
C ASN A 38 7.25 -7.49 -3.08
N LYS A 39 6.20 -6.67 -3.26
CA LYS A 39 6.29 -5.39 -3.98
C LYS A 39 7.17 -4.40 -3.20
N THR A 40 6.99 -4.30 -1.88
CA THR A 40 7.72 -3.35 -1.03
C THR A 40 9.18 -3.72 -0.80
N GLN A 41 9.62 -4.95 -1.14
CA GLN A 41 11.05 -5.30 -1.17
C GLN A 41 11.87 -4.44 -2.15
N GLN A 42 11.22 -3.83 -3.13
CA GLN A 42 11.88 -3.03 -4.16
C GLN A 42 11.94 -1.54 -3.81
N ILE A 43 11.47 -1.09 -2.65
CA ILE A 43 11.49 0.34 -2.31
C ILE A 43 12.93 0.87 -2.18
N PHE A 44 13.77 0.15 -1.43
CA PHE A 44 15.14 0.56 -1.15
C PHE A 44 16.15 -0.34 -1.85
N ASP A 45 17.25 0.24 -2.29
CA ASP A 45 18.43 -0.45 -2.77
C ASP A 45 19.61 -0.15 -1.86
N TYR A 46 20.38 -1.17 -1.56
CA TYR A 46 21.55 -1.09 -0.70
C TYR A 46 22.80 -1.43 -1.48
N ASP A 47 23.87 -0.71 -1.21
CA ASP A 47 25.22 -1.02 -1.71
C ASP A 47 26.16 -1.29 -0.52
N GLY A 48 27.09 -2.22 -0.69
CA GLY A 48 28.08 -2.58 0.34
C GLY A 48 27.56 -3.47 1.48
N LEU A 49 26.34 -4.02 1.42
CA LEU A 49 25.84 -4.96 2.44
C LEU A 49 26.72 -6.24 2.48
N PRO A 50 27.08 -6.73 3.67
CA PRO A 50 27.80 -7.99 3.80
C PRO A 50 26.92 -9.18 3.41
N GLU A 51 27.51 -10.28 2.95
CA GLU A 51 26.77 -11.50 2.57
C GLU A 51 25.91 -12.07 3.71
N THR A 52 26.32 -11.82 4.96
CA THR A 52 25.60 -12.22 6.17
C THR A 52 24.33 -11.40 6.43
N ILE A 53 24.12 -10.29 5.72
CA ILE A 53 22.90 -9.48 5.77
C ILE A 53 22.30 -9.38 4.36
N PRO A 54 21.55 -10.41 3.91
CA PRO A 54 20.83 -10.33 2.65
C PRO A 54 19.79 -9.21 2.69
N LYS A 55 19.78 -8.33 1.67
CA LYS A 55 18.80 -7.24 1.49
C LYS A 55 17.37 -7.69 1.82
N ARG A 56 16.94 -8.81 1.24
CA ARG A 56 15.60 -9.39 1.43
C ARG A 56 15.28 -9.64 2.91
N CYS A 57 16.22 -10.20 3.66
CA CYS A 57 16.00 -10.52 5.07
C CYS A 57 15.96 -9.25 5.93
N LEU A 58 16.86 -8.30 5.67
CA LEU A 58 16.90 -7.01 6.36
C LEU A 58 15.59 -6.24 6.18
N GLU A 59 15.15 -6.08 4.93
CA GLU A 59 13.90 -5.38 4.63
C GLU A 59 12.68 -6.09 5.19
N LEU A 60 12.62 -7.42 5.17
CA LEU A 60 11.54 -8.15 5.82
C LEU A 60 11.51 -7.93 7.34
N ILE A 61 12.67 -7.83 8.00
CA ILE A 61 12.72 -7.52 9.44
C ILE A 61 12.19 -6.10 9.69
N LEU A 62 12.71 -5.11 8.96
CA LEU A 62 12.33 -3.70 9.10
C LEU A 62 10.84 -3.49 8.81
N GLN A 63 10.34 -4.01 7.70
CA GLN A 63 8.95 -3.81 7.29
C GLN A 63 7.97 -4.55 8.21
N ARG A 64 8.37 -5.70 8.77
CA ARG A 64 7.47 -6.51 9.62
C ARG A 64 7.44 -6.07 11.07
N PHE A 65 8.59 -5.71 11.61
CA PHE A 65 8.75 -5.46 13.05
C PHE A 65 9.08 -4.00 13.38
N GLY A 66 9.30 -3.17 12.35
CA GLY A 66 9.57 -1.74 12.51
C GLY A 66 11.01 -1.39 12.86
N TYR A 67 11.87 -2.37 13.14
CA TYR A 67 13.29 -2.16 13.42
C TYR A 67 14.11 -3.44 13.26
N ALA A 68 15.42 -3.27 13.11
CA ALA A 68 16.43 -4.33 13.11
C ALA A 68 17.56 -3.99 14.09
N ILE A 69 18.12 -5.00 14.72
CA ILE A 69 19.26 -4.88 15.64
C ILE A 69 20.50 -5.39 14.91
N ILE A 70 21.48 -4.51 14.72
CA ILE A 70 22.71 -4.80 13.98
C ILE A 70 23.89 -4.97 14.95
N THR A 71 24.49 -6.16 14.96
CA THR A 71 25.65 -6.46 15.81
C THR A 71 26.56 -7.51 15.18
N LYS A 72 27.78 -7.65 15.71
CA LYS A 72 28.75 -8.67 15.29
C LYS A 72 28.61 -9.93 16.14
N VAL A 73 28.54 -11.08 15.48
CA VAL A 73 28.63 -12.40 16.10
C VAL A 73 29.77 -13.14 15.39
N ASP A 74 30.75 -13.63 16.15
CA ASP A 74 31.96 -14.29 15.64
C ASP A 74 32.68 -13.48 14.54
N GLY A 75 32.79 -12.16 14.75
CA GLY A 75 33.46 -11.22 13.85
C GLY A 75 32.68 -10.86 12.58
N LYS A 76 31.50 -11.45 12.34
CA LYS A 76 30.64 -11.15 11.19
C LYS A 76 29.42 -10.34 11.61
N LEU A 77 29.02 -9.40 10.76
CA LEU A 77 27.88 -8.52 11.02
C LEU A 77 26.57 -9.21 10.66
N TYR A 78 25.57 -9.14 11.52
CA TYR A 78 24.24 -9.71 11.28
C TYR A 78 23.14 -8.71 11.65
N ALA A 79 21.98 -8.91 11.02
CA ALA A 79 20.74 -8.21 11.34
C ALA A 79 19.78 -9.15 12.04
N PHE A 80 19.26 -8.73 13.19
CA PHE A 80 18.35 -9.53 14.01
C PHE A 80 17.05 -8.79 14.29
N TYR A 81 16.00 -9.57 14.54
CA TYR A 81 14.86 -9.13 15.31
C TYR A 81 15.03 -9.57 16.76
N GLY A 82 14.51 -8.80 17.70
CA GLY A 82 14.66 -9.06 19.13
C GLY A 82 13.80 -8.11 19.95
N GLY A 83 13.79 -8.28 21.27
CA GLY A 83 13.06 -7.40 22.18
C GLY A 83 13.83 -6.10 22.45
N LEU A 84 13.12 -4.99 22.59
CA LEU A 84 13.68 -3.73 23.08
C LEU A 84 13.27 -3.53 24.54
N GLY A 85 14.19 -3.04 25.37
CA GLY A 85 13.94 -2.84 26.80
C GLY A 85 15.05 -2.07 27.50
N GLY A 86 15.25 -2.35 28.79
CA GLY A 86 16.14 -1.59 29.65
C GLY A 86 15.43 -0.41 30.33
N VAL A 87 16.20 0.39 31.08
CA VAL A 87 15.69 1.65 31.64
C VAL A 87 15.65 2.66 30.49
N PRO A 88 14.49 3.23 30.15
CA PRO A 88 14.39 4.19 29.06
C PRO A 88 15.29 5.41 29.30
N ASP A 89 15.78 5.99 28.21
CA ASP A 89 16.57 7.22 28.28
C ASP A 89 15.70 8.47 28.54
N ALA A 90 16.30 9.66 28.43
CA ALA A 90 15.61 10.93 28.65
C ALA A 90 14.43 11.18 27.69
N TYR A 91 14.36 10.47 26.57
CA TYR A 91 13.32 10.57 25.56
C TYR A 91 12.42 9.32 25.52
N TYR A 92 12.49 8.48 26.56
CA TYR A 92 11.77 7.21 26.66
C TYR A 92 12.13 6.19 25.57
N GLU A 93 13.33 6.29 24.99
CA GLU A 93 13.84 5.31 24.05
C GLU A 93 14.48 4.12 24.77
N PRO A 94 14.39 2.91 24.21
CA PRO A 94 14.98 1.73 24.83
C PRO A 94 16.50 1.81 24.80
N THR A 95 17.13 1.40 25.90
CA THR A 95 18.59 1.41 26.05
C THR A 95 19.22 0.06 25.76
N ASN A 96 18.45 -1.02 25.85
CA ASN A 96 18.92 -2.39 25.63
C ASN A 96 18.11 -3.11 24.54
N ALA A 97 18.80 -3.97 23.80
CA ALA A 97 18.24 -4.87 22.81
C ALA A 97 18.55 -6.33 23.20
N ILE A 98 17.53 -7.18 23.21
CA ILE A 98 17.63 -8.60 23.56
C ILE A 98 17.51 -9.41 22.28
N VAL A 99 18.61 -10.03 21.87
CA VAL A 99 18.70 -10.84 20.65
C VAL A 99 18.80 -12.30 21.02
N ASN A 100 18.01 -13.15 20.36
CA ASN A 100 18.13 -14.60 20.45
C ASN A 100 18.07 -15.19 19.03
N ASN A 101 19.13 -15.89 18.62
CA ASN A 101 19.21 -16.61 17.36
C ASN A 101 19.68 -18.05 17.59
N PRO A 102 18.78 -19.04 17.47
CA PRO A 102 19.11 -20.46 17.65
C PRO A 102 20.13 -21.00 16.62
N PHE A 103 20.13 -20.50 15.39
CA PHE A 103 21.06 -20.99 14.34
C PHE A 103 22.51 -20.61 14.67
N LEU A 104 22.72 -19.41 15.23
CA LEU A 104 24.04 -18.94 15.65
C LEU A 104 24.38 -19.33 17.10
N ASN A 105 23.47 -20.01 17.82
CA ASN A 105 23.57 -20.23 19.27
C ASN A 105 23.88 -18.95 20.06
N TYR A 106 23.31 -17.82 19.62
CA TYR A 106 23.60 -16.51 20.17
C TYR A 106 22.40 -15.97 20.94
N SER A 107 22.58 -15.70 22.24
CA SER A 107 21.57 -15.05 23.08
C SER A 107 22.26 -13.99 23.93
N ALA A 108 21.91 -12.73 23.74
CA ALA A 108 22.57 -11.62 24.42
C ALA A 108 21.64 -10.45 24.67
N THR A 109 21.91 -9.72 25.75
CA THR A 109 21.36 -8.39 26.02
C THR A 109 22.45 -7.38 25.70
N LEU A 110 22.19 -6.52 24.72
CA LEU A 110 23.13 -5.59 24.11
C LEU A 110 22.70 -4.17 24.43
N LYS A 111 23.64 -3.31 24.81
CA LYS A 111 23.35 -1.89 24.99
C LYS A 111 23.35 -1.17 23.64
N ILE A 112 22.27 -0.45 23.34
CA ILE A 112 22.10 0.26 22.06
C ILE A 112 23.09 1.45 22.01
N GLY A 113 23.77 1.61 20.88
CA GLY A 113 24.87 2.57 20.68
C GLY A 113 26.24 2.01 21.07
N GLU A 114 26.31 1.19 22.13
CA GLU A 114 27.58 0.64 22.65
C GLU A 114 27.90 -0.76 22.12
N ASP A 115 26.95 -1.70 22.13
CA ASP A 115 27.15 -3.09 21.70
C ASP A 115 26.46 -3.39 20.37
N CYS A 116 25.39 -2.65 20.05
CA CYS A 116 24.63 -2.80 18.82
C CYS A 116 24.14 -1.47 18.27
N VAL A 117 23.74 -1.46 17.00
CA VAL A 117 23.04 -0.33 16.39
C VAL A 117 21.60 -0.72 16.14
N LEU A 118 20.67 0.14 16.57
CA LEU A 118 19.25 -0.01 16.29
C LEU A 118 18.93 0.69 14.97
N MET A 119 18.56 -0.09 13.96
CA MET A 119 18.11 0.43 12.67
C MET A 119 16.59 0.48 12.66
N ARG A 120 16.01 1.68 12.63
CA ARG A 120 14.56 1.87 12.59
C ARG A 120 14.04 1.76 11.16
N ASN A 121 12.82 1.25 11.01
CA ASN A 121 12.13 1.32 9.73
C ASN A 121 11.63 2.74 9.46
N ASP A 122 11.02 3.37 10.46
CA ASP A 122 10.37 4.69 10.46
C ASP A 122 10.54 5.32 11.85
N SER A 123 10.22 6.61 11.98
CA SER A 123 10.43 7.40 13.20
C SER A 123 9.86 6.74 14.47
N VAL A 124 8.74 6.05 14.35
CA VAL A 124 8.01 5.44 15.48
C VAL A 124 8.26 3.93 15.64
N LYS A 125 9.07 3.32 14.78
CA LYS A 125 9.38 1.88 14.76
C LYS A 125 8.14 1.01 14.50
N LEU A 126 7.22 1.46 13.65
CA LEU A 126 5.95 0.78 13.37
C LEU A 126 6.09 -0.31 12.30
N GLY A 127 6.90 -0.07 11.27
CA GLY A 127 6.95 -0.91 10.08
C GLY A 127 5.80 -0.64 9.12
N LEU A 128 5.66 -1.51 8.12
CA LEU A 128 4.58 -1.43 7.12
C LEU A 128 3.40 -2.36 7.44
N MET A 129 3.53 -3.28 8.41
CA MET A 129 2.49 -4.30 8.65
C MET A 129 1.12 -3.72 8.97
N PRO A 130 0.93 -2.74 9.87
CA PRO A 130 -0.40 -2.21 10.14
C PRO A 130 -1.08 -1.63 8.90
N LEU A 131 -0.29 -0.98 8.04
CA LEU A 131 -0.74 -0.44 6.76
C LEU A 131 -1.14 -1.57 5.80
N ILE A 132 -0.25 -2.55 5.62
CA ILE A 132 -0.45 -3.69 4.72
C ILE A 132 -1.68 -4.51 5.17
N GLU A 133 -1.81 -4.79 6.46
CA GLU A 133 -2.91 -5.58 7.01
C GLU A 133 -4.25 -4.88 6.85
N ARG A 134 -4.32 -3.57 7.09
CA ARG A 134 -5.53 -2.78 6.87
C ARG A 134 -6.03 -2.92 5.43
N TYR A 135 -5.17 -2.65 4.45
CA TYR A 135 -5.57 -2.70 3.04
C TYR A 135 -5.76 -4.14 2.53
N ALA A 136 -4.97 -5.09 3.02
CA ALA A 136 -5.18 -6.51 2.72
C ALA A 136 -6.54 -7.00 3.23
N TYR A 137 -6.95 -6.60 4.43
CA TYR A 137 -8.25 -6.94 4.99
C TYR A 137 -9.40 -6.36 4.16
N LEU A 138 -9.34 -5.05 3.85
CA LEU A 138 -10.36 -4.39 3.02
C LEU A 138 -10.47 -5.04 1.64
N GLN A 139 -9.33 -5.32 0.99
CA GLN A 139 -9.32 -5.95 -0.33
C GLN A 139 -9.87 -7.38 -0.30
N SER A 140 -9.57 -8.13 0.76
CA SER A 140 -10.09 -9.49 0.93
C SER A 140 -11.61 -9.50 1.12
N GLN A 141 -12.15 -8.55 1.88
CA GLN A 141 -13.61 -8.41 2.04
C GLN A 141 -14.30 -8.06 0.72
N THR A 142 -13.71 -7.16 -0.06
CA THR A 142 -14.24 -6.79 -1.38
C THR A 142 -14.24 -7.97 -2.33
N ASP A 143 -13.15 -8.74 -2.41
CA ASP A 143 -13.05 -9.90 -3.30
C ASP A 143 -13.98 -11.06 -2.88
N VAL A 144 -14.14 -11.31 -1.58
CA VAL A 144 -15.11 -12.29 -1.08
C VAL A 144 -16.53 -11.87 -1.45
N SER A 145 -16.87 -10.59 -1.26
CA SER A 145 -18.17 -10.04 -1.65
C SER A 145 -18.39 -10.13 -3.17
N PHE A 146 -17.34 -9.87 -3.95
CA PHE A 146 -17.35 -10.02 -5.40
C PHE A 146 -17.60 -11.46 -5.82
N LYS A 147 -16.93 -12.45 -5.19
CA LYS A 147 -17.18 -13.88 -5.40
C LYS A 147 -18.65 -14.22 -5.14
N PHE A 148 -19.19 -13.83 -4.00
CA PHE A 148 -20.61 -14.09 -3.66
C PHE A 148 -21.56 -13.43 -4.65
N MET A 149 -21.29 -12.20 -5.06
CA MET A 149 -22.14 -11.50 -6.03
C MET A 149 -22.12 -12.15 -7.42
N CYS A 150 -20.97 -12.66 -7.86
CA CYS A 150 -20.86 -13.40 -9.11
C CYS A 150 -21.64 -14.72 -9.09
N VAL A 151 -21.75 -15.39 -7.94
CA VAL A 151 -22.57 -16.60 -7.79
C VAL A 151 -24.05 -16.24 -7.67
N ASN A 152 -24.39 -15.26 -6.82
CA ASN A 152 -25.78 -14.83 -6.60
C ASN A 152 -26.42 -14.25 -7.87
N SER A 153 -25.66 -13.63 -8.76
CA SER A 153 -26.19 -13.15 -10.04
C SER A 153 -26.64 -14.28 -10.98
N ARG A 154 -26.21 -15.52 -10.73
CA ARG A 154 -26.70 -16.73 -11.43
C ARG A 154 -28.03 -17.22 -10.85
N VAL A 155 -28.34 -16.88 -9.60
CA VAL A 155 -29.53 -17.32 -8.87
C VAL A 155 -30.54 -16.17 -8.78
N GLY A 156 -31.51 -16.14 -9.70
CA GLY A 156 -32.54 -15.09 -9.75
C GLY A 156 -33.64 -15.21 -8.69
N TYR A 157 -33.66 -16.28 -7.90
CA TYR A 157 -34.78 -16.64 -7.02
C TYR A 157 -34.32 -17.08 -5.63
N ILE A 158 -35.12 -16.78 -4.61
CA ILE A 158 -34.93 -17.30 -3.26
C ILE A 158 -35.60 -18.68 -3.17
N LEU A 159 -34.85 -19.70 -2.76
CA LEU A 159 -35.38 -21.04 -2.53
C LEU A 159 -36.00 -21.12 -1.13
N ASN A 160 -37.24 -21.59 -1.06
CA ASN A 160 -37.93 -21.87 0.20
C ASN A 160 -38.16 -23.38 0.31
N ALA A 161 -37.62 -24.00 1.36
CA ALA A 161 -37.78 -25.42 1.64
C ALA A 161 -38.62 -25.61 2.91
N LYS A 162 -39.67 -26.43 2.84
CA LYS A 162 -40.57 -26.72 3.96
C LYS A 162 -40.19 -28.01 4.69
N ASN A 163 -39.53 -28.94 4.00
CA ASN A 163 -39.13 -30.25 4.52
C ASN A 163 -37.63 -30.53 4.28
N ASP A 164 -37.02 -31.43 5.06
CA ASP A 164 -35.59 -31.75 4.98
C ASP A 164 -35.13 -32.26 3.60
N ILE A 165 -35.99 -32.96 2.87
CA ILE A 165 -35.71 -33.46 1.51
C ILE A 165 -35.59 -32.30 0.50
N GLU A 166 -36.47 -31.30 0.62
CA GLU A 166 -36.43 -30.10 -0.21
C GLU A 166 -35.18 -29.27 0.09
N LYS A 167 -34.76 -29.26 1.37
CA LYS A 167 -33.53 -28.61 1.80
C LYS A 167 -32.29 -29.24 1.16
N GLU A 168 -32.16 -30.57 1.19
CA GLU A 168 -31.02 -31.26 0.56
C GLU A 168 -30.97 -31.01 -0.95
N THR A 169 -32.15 -30.94 -1.60
CA THR A 169 -32.26 -30.63 -3.04
C THR A 169 -31.87 -29.19 -3.34
N ALA A 170 -32.26 -28.23 -2.49
CA ALA A 170 -31.84 -26.83 -2.59
C ALA A 170 -30.32 -26.65 -2.36
N GLU A 171 -29.74 -27.36 -1.38
CA GLU A 171 -28.29 -27.32 -1.11
C GLU A 171 -27.48 -27.87 -2.30
N LYS A 172 -27.88 -29.01 -2.88
CA LYS A 172 -27.24 -29.55 -4.10
C LYS A 172 -27.34 -28.60 -5.28
N PHE A 173 -28.50 -27.96 -5.46
CA PHE A 173 -28.66 -26.95 -6.50
C PHE A 173 -27.71 -25.77 -6.31
N LEU A 174 -27.57 -25.24 -5.09
CA LEU A 174 -26.65 -24.14 -4.79
C LEU A 174 -25.19 -24.54 -5.03
N GLU A 175 -24.81 -25.77 -4.68
CA GLU A 175 -23.47 -26.32 -4.94
C GLU A 175 -23.18 -26.44 -6.46
N ASP A 176 -24.14 -26.98 -7.23
CA ASP A 176 -24.06 -27.08 -8.69
C ASP A 176 -23.92 -25.69 -9.35
N VAL A 177 -24.61 -24.67 -8.81
CA VAL A 177 -24.52 -23.29 -9.31
C VAL A 177 -23.19 -22.62 -8.95
N GLU A 178 -22.67 -22.86 -7.73
CA GLU A 178 -21.34 -22.36 -7.32
C GLU A 178 -20.25 -22.94 -8.23
N LYS A 179 -20.27 -24.26 -8.47
CA LYS A 179 -19.35 -24.95 -9.39
C LYS A 179 -19.59 -24.63 -10.87
N GLY A 180 -20.76 -24.09 -11.20
CA GLY A 180 -21.14 -23.73 -12.57
C GLY A 180 -21.47 -24.94 -13.44
N GLU A 181 -21.86 -26.07 -12.85
CA GLU A 181 -22.17 -27.30 -13.57
C GLU A 181 -23.57 -27.27 -14.20
N LYS A 182 -24.57 -26.75 -13.48
CA LYS A 182 -25.98 -26.68 -13.93
C LYS A 182 -26.67 -25.43 -13.38
N LEU A 183 -27.55 -24.85 -14.20
CA LEU A 183 -28.34 -23.65 -13.86
C LEU A 183 -29.84 -23.95 -13.65
N GLY A 184 -30.26 -25.20 -13.79
CA GLY A 184 -31.68 -25.58 -13.62
C GLY A 184 -31.88 -27.07 -13.40
N ILE A 185 -32.68 -27.39 -12.38
CA ILE A 185 -33.41 -28.65 -12.28
C ILE A 185 -34.87 -28.27 -12.52
N VAL A 186 -35.40 -28.55 -13.72
CA VAL A 186 -36.85 -28.60 -13.91
C VAL A 186 -37.22 -30.06 -13.75
N GLU A 187 -37.60 -30.46 -12.54
CA GLU A 187 -38.30 -31.73 -12.37
C GLU A 187 -39.77 -31.50 -12.75
N SER A 188 -40.18 -32.14 -13.83
CA SER A 188 -41.54 -32.10 -14.39
C SER A 188 -42.53 -32.85 -13.49
N GLY A 189 -42.75 -32.31 -12.29
CA GLY A 189 -43.65 -32.86 -11.27
C GLY A 189 -43.83 -31.98 -10.02
N TYR A 190 -43.24 -30.79 -9.96
CA TYR A 190 -43.39 -29.88 -8.81
C TYR A 190 -44.66 -29.04 -8.95
N ASP A 191 -45.64 -29.32 -8.09
CA ASP A 191 -46.91 -28.61 -8.01
C ASP A 191 -46.65 -27.11 -7.72
N SER A 192 -47.14 -26.24 -8.60
CA SER A 192 -46.88 -24.79 -8.60
C SER A 192 -47.45 -24.04 -7.38
N GLU A 193 -48.14 -24.73 -6.47
CA GLU A 193 -48.72 -24.14 -5.25
C GLU A 193 -47.79 -24.18 -4.02
N GLY A 194 -46.70 -24.96 -4.08
CA GLY A 194 -45.83 -25.20 -2.92
C GLY A 194 -44.64 -24.25 -2.76
N LEU A 195 -44.12 -23.71 -3.87
CA LEU A 195 -42.87 -22.97 -3.94
C LEU A 195 -43.13 -21.46 -4.08
N ASN A 196 -43.02 -20.71 -2.98
CA ASN A 196 -43.01 -19.25 -3.04
C ASN A 196 -41.66 -18.79 -3.60
N VAL A 197 -41.59 -18.59 -4.91
CA VAL A 197 -40.42 -17.96 -5.57
C VAL A 197 -40.49 -16.47 -5.32
N TYR A 198 -39.65 -15.97 -4.41
CA TYR A 198 -39.45 -14.53 -4.27
C TYR A 198 -38.38 -14.10 -5.28
N ASN A 199 -38.74 -13.17 -6.17
CA ASN A 199 -37.77 -12.53 -7.05
C ASN A 199 -36.72 -11.82 -6.18
N ASN A 200 -35.45 -12.18 -6.36
CA ASN A 200 -34.36 -11.44 -5.75
C ASN A 200 -34.11 -10.19 -6.60
N THR A 201 -34.61 -9.04 -6.16
CA THR A 201 -34.28 -7.75 -6.78
C THR A 201 -32.83 -7.41 -6.45
N LEU A 202 -31.88 -8.00 -7.18
CA LEU A 202 -30.48 -7.62 -7.10
C LEU A 202 -30.35 -6.15 -7.49
N THR A 203 -29.71 -5.36 -6.63
CA THR A 203 -29.42 -3.95 -6.93
C THR A 203 -28.63 -3.87 -8.24
N PRO A 204 -29.15 -3.21 -9.29
CA PRO A 204 -28.38 -3.03 -10.52
C PRO A 204 -27.08 -2.29 -10.19
N ASN A 205 -25.97 -2.74 -10.79
CA ASN A 205 -24.63 -2.16 -10.68
C ASN A 205 -23.79 -2.48 -9.43
N LEU A 206 -24.23 -3.38 -8.53
CA LEU A 206 -23.43 -3.73 -7.34
C LEU A 206 -22.04 -4.32 -7.67
N ILE A 207 -21.92 -5.11 -8.75
CA ILE A 207 -20.63 -5.61 -9.25
C ILE A 207 -19.70 -4.46 -9.65
N GLN A 208 -20.24 -3.43 -10.32
CA GLN A 208 -19.47 -2.26 -10.71
C GLN A 208 -18.97 -1.50 -9.47
N HIS A 209 -19.83 -1.28 -8.47
CA HIS A 209 -19.41 -0.62 -7.22
C HIS A 209 -18.31 -1.41 -6.48
N LEU A 210 -18.37 -2.75 -6.47
CA LEU A 210 -17.31 -3.58 -5.89
C LEU A 210 -16.00 -3.46 -6.66
N VAL A 211 -16.06 -3.39 -8.00
CA VAL A 211 -14.88 -3.17 -8.85
C VAL A 211 -14.27 -1.81 -8.60
N GLU A 212 -15.08 -0.75 -8.47
CA GLU A 212 -14.64 0.60 -8.13
C GLU A 212 -14.02 0.66 -6.73
N LEU A 213 -14.63 0.03 -5.73
CA LEU A 213 -14.10 -0.06 -4.37
C LEU A 213 -12.76 -0.80 -4.32
N ARG A 214 -12.66 -1.94 -5.03
CA ARG A 214 -11.43 -2.75 -5.13
C ARG A 214 -10.28 -1.92 -5.69
N GLN A 215 -10.59 -1.22 -6.77
CA GLN A 215 -9.70 -0.31 -7.45
C GLN A 215 -9.29 0.82 -6.47
N TYR A 216 -10.23 1.44 -5.76
CA TYR A 216 -9.97 2.57 -4.87
C TYR A 216 -9.04 2.17 -3.72
N ASN A 217 -9.28 1.03 -3.09
CA ASN A 217 -8.42 0.51 -2.03
C ASN A 217 -6.98 0.27 -2.52
N GLU A 218 -6.82 -0.30 -3.73
CA GLU A 218 -5.50 -0.52 -4.32
C GLU A 218 -4.80 0.81 -4.66
N GLY A 219 -5.53 1.78 -5.20
CA GLY A 219 -5.01 3.12 -5.49
C GLY A 219 -4.56 3.88 -4.25
N THR A 220 -5.39 3.92 -3.21
CA THR A 220 -5.06 4.61 -1.94
C THR A 220 -3.86 3.95 -1.26
N PHE A 221 -3.79 2.62 -1.24
CA PHE A 221 -2.62 1.91 -0.72
C PHE A 221 -1.34 2.30 -1.48
N LEU A 222 -1.39 2.31 -2.81
CA LEU A 222 -0.24 2.70 -3.64
C LEU A 222 0.20 4.14 -3.35
N GLN A 223 -0.74 5.06 -3.18
CA GLN A 223 -0.46 6.45 -2.80
C GLN A 223 0.23 6.55 -1.44
N GLU A 224 -0.23 5.81 -0.42
CA GLU A 224 0.40 5.80 0.90
C GLU A 224 1.84 5.25 0.89
N ILE A 225 2.17 4.36 -0.05
CA ILE A 225 3.55 3.88 -0.25
C ILE A 225 4.33 4.67 -1.30
N GLY A 226 3.83 5.84 -1.74
CA GLY A 226 4.53 6.74 -2.66
C GLY A 226 4.58 6.30 -4.12
N ILE A 227 3.66 5.44 -4.55
CA ILE A 227 3.46 5.10 -5.97
C ILE A 227 2.25 5.88 -6.49
N GLN A 228 2.46 6.63 -7.57
CA GLN A 228 1.35 7.28 -8.26
C GLN A 228 0.44 6.21 -8.89
N SER A 229 -0.79 6.13 -8.40
CA SER A 229 -1.85 5.35 -9.03
C SER A 229 -2.81 6.32 -9.72
N ALA A 230 -2.92 6.22 -11.05
CA ALA A 230 -3.91 6.96 -11.83
C ALA A 230 -5.30 6.35 -11.58
N PHE A 231 -5.92 6.72 -10.47
CA PHE A 231 -7.22 6.20 -10.10
C PHE A 231 -8.34 6.92 -10.84
N ASN A 232 -8.66 6.47 -12.05
CA ASN A 232 -9.61 7.17 -12.88
C ASN A 232 -11.06 6.72 -12.63
N MET A 233 -11.73 7.32 -11.64
CA MET A 233 -13.18 7.09 -11.41
C MET A 233 -14.08 7.82 -12.41
N LYS A 234 -13.56 8.79 -13.18
CA LYS A 234 -14.33 9.52 -14.20
C LYS A 234 -13.68 9.35 -15.56
N ARG A 235 -14.43 8.97 -16.59
CA ARG A 235 -13.94 8.90 -18.00
C ARG A 235 -13.51 10.27 -18.60
N GLU A 236 -13.27 11.29 -17.79
CA GLU A 236 -12.80 12.60 -18.22
C GLU A 236 -11.28 12.64 -18.07
N ALA A 237 -10.60 13.13 -19.11
CA ALA A 237 -9.16 13.34 -19.08
C ALA A 237 -8.82 14.26 -17.91
N ILE A 238 -7.96 13.81 -17.00
CA ILE A 238 -7.41 14.66 -15.95
C ILE A 238 -6.68 15.81 -16.64
N ASN A 239 -7.10 17.05 -16.38
CA ASN A 239 -6.30 18.22 -16.75
C ASN A 239 -4.96 18.14 -15.99
N GLU A 240 -3.84 18.40 -16.66
CA GLU A 240 -2.49 18.27 -16.08
C GLU A 240 -2.33 18.98 -14.72
N ALA A 241 -3.09 20.08 -14.51
CA ALA A 241 -3.15 20.84 -13.27
C ALA A 241 -3.77 20.12 -12.05
N GLU A 242 -4.70 19.17 -12.26
CA GLU A 242 -5.27 18.36 -11.16
C GLU A 242 -4.38 17.16 -10.84
N SER A 243 -3.68 16.60 -11.84
CA SER A 243 -2.67 15.56 -11.60
C SER A 243 -1.53 16.08 -10.72
N THR A 244 -1.17 17.36 -10.85
CA THR A 244 -0.09 17.98 -10.06
C THR A 244 -0.43 18.14 -8.58
N LEU A 245 -1.69 18.42 -8.23
CA LEU A 245 -2.09 18.62 -6.83
C LEU A 245 -2.03 17.31 -6.01
N SER A 246 -2.24 16.16 -6.66
CA SER A 246 -2.14 14.85 -6.02
C SER A 246 -0.69 14.40 -5.79
N THR A 247 0.29 15.03 -6.45
CA THR A 247 1.72 14.66 -6.33
C THR A 247 2.40 15.23 -5.09
N ASP A 248 1.83 16.28 -4.49
CA ASP A 248 2.48 17.02 -3.40
C ASP A 248 2.56 16.24 -2.07
N ILE A 249 1.68 15.24 -1.86
CA ILE A 249 1.51 14.53 -0.57
C ILE A 249 2.16 13.13 -0.55
N LEU A 250 2.75 12.65 -1.66
CA LEU A 250 3.03 11.21 -1.85
C LEU A 250 4.15 10.57 -1.01
N PHE A 251 5.06 11.33 -0.39
CA PHE A 251 6.32 10.76 0.14
C PHE A 251 6.67 10.85 1.63
N PRO A 252 5.89 11.47 2.56
CA PRO A 252 6.34 11.62 3.94
C PRO A 252 6.80 10.32 4.62
N LEU A 253 6.07 9.21 4.40
CA LEU A 253 6.42 7.93 5.00
C LEU A 253 7.69 7.31 4.38
N ILE A 254 7.82 7.33 3.06
CA ILE A 254 8.97 6.72 2.37
C ILE A 254 10.25 7.52 2.63
N ASP A 255 10.15 8.85 2.70
CA ASP A 255 11.29 9.71 3.03
C ASP A 255 11.71 9.55 4.50
N ASP A 256 10.78 9.51 5.46
CA ASP A 256 11.11 9.17 6.85
C ASP A 256 11.77 7.79 6.94
N MET A 257 11.22 6.81 6.22
CA MET A 257 11.80 5.47 6.17
C MET A 257 13.22 5.45 5.58
N LEU A 258 13.52 6.30 4.60
CA LEU A 258 14.86 6.46 4.03
C LEU A 258 15.80 7.11 5.04
N GLU A 259 15.38 8.20 5.67
CA GLU A 259 16.17 8.97 6.63
C GLU A 259 16.59 8.10 7.82
N GLN A 260 15.64 7.35 8.40
CA GLN A 260 15.94 6.43 9.50
C GLN A 260 16.94 5.33 9.11
N ARG A 261 16.88 4.85 7.86
CA ARG A 261 17.86 3.90 7.33
C ARG A 261 19.24 4.54 7.18
N GLN A 262 19.32 5.76 6.66
CA GLN A 262 20.57 6.50 6.49
C GLN A 262 21.25 6.74 7.84
N LEU A 263 20.51 7.28 8.82
CA LEU A 263 21.03 7.53 10.18
C LEU A 263 21.59 6.25 10.83
N ALA A 264 20.88 5.13 10.67
CA ALA A 264 21.34 3.86 11.19
C ALA A 264 22.57 3.33 10.44
N LEU A 265 22.62 3.45 9.12
CA LEU A 265 23.77 3.02 8.32
C LEU A 265 25.01 3.85 8.63
N ASP A 266 24.87 5.15 8.86
CA ASP A 266 25.99 6.01 9.28
C ASP A 266 26.58 5.55 10.62
N ALA A 267 25.72 5.27 11.60
CA ALA A 267 26.14 4.71 12.89
C ALA A 267 26.77 3.30 12.76
N ILE A 268 26.28 2.47 11.84
CA ILE A 268 26.85 1.14 11.55
C ILE A 268 28.24 1.30 10.90
N ASN A 269 28.37 2.21 9.95
CA ASN A 269 29.62 2.48 9.24
C ASN A 269 30.69 3.02 10.19
N GLU A 270 30.34 3.97 11.06
CA GLU A 270 31.23 4.52 12.08
C GLU A 270 31.67 3.43 13.07
N LYS A 271 30.73 2.62 13.56
CA LYS A 271 31.00 1.61 14.59
C LYS A 271 31.79 0.40 14.09
N TYR A 272 31.45 -0.10 12.91
CA TYR A 272 31.97 -1.38 12.41
C TYR A 272 32.98 -1.24 11.28
N GLY A 273 33.21 -0.02 10.78
CA GLY A 273 34.14 0.27 9.69
C GLY A 273 33.63 -0.21 8.32
N THR A 274 32.31 -0.21 8.12
CA THR A 274 31.69 -0.58 6.85
C THR A 274 31.45 0.63 5.95
N ASN A 275 31.14 0.41 4.68
CA ASN A 275 30.76 1.47 3.73
C ASN A 275 29.43 1.10 3.05
N ILE A 276 28.39 0.95 3.87
CA ILE A 276 27.05 0.58 3.40
C ILE A 276 26.28 1.86 3.08
N THR A 277 25.62 1.90 1.93
CA THR A 277 24.76 3.02 1.55
C THR A 277 23.37 2.53 1.14
N VAL A 278 22.37 3.42 1.23
CA VAL A 278 20.99 3.14 0.85
C VAL A 278 20.46 4.25 -0.06
N LYS A 279 19.71 3.85 -1.08
CA LYS A 279 18.99 4.75 -1.98
C LYS A 279 17.59 4.23 -2.25
N ILE A 280 16.70 5.13 -2.64
CA ILE A 280 15.40 4.77 -3.18
C ILE A 280 15.60 4.17 -4.59
N SER A 281 14.84 3.11 -4.91
CA SER A 281 14.93 2.44 -6.20
C SER A 281 14.33 3.25 -7.35
N SER A 282 14.55 2.80 -8.59
CA SER A 282 14.22 3.57 -9.80
C SER A 282 12.75 4.00 -9.89
N VAL A 283 11.79 3.14 -9.54
CA VAL A 283 10.35 3.45 -9.68
C VAL A 283 9.97 4.67 -8.82
N TRP A 284 10.43 4.69 -7.57
CA TRP A 284 10.20 5.80 -6.65
C TRP A 284 11.12 6.99 -6.94
N ALA A 285 12.33 6.74 -7.46
CA ALA A 285 13.26 7.80 -7.86
C ALA A 285 12.79 8.58 -9.10
N HIS A 286 12.15 7.92 -10.07
CA HIS A 286 11.55 8.59 -11.23
C HIS A 286 10.42 9.52 -10.79
N THR A 287 9.48 9.03 -9.97
CA THR A 287 8.40 9.87 -9.44
C THR A 287 8.94 11.05 -8.64
N ARG A 288 10.03 10.87 -7.88
CA ARG A 288 10.72 11.95 -7.17
C ARG A 288 11.40 12.95 -8.10
N THR A 289 12.07 12.48 -9.16
CA THR A 289 12.79 13.33 -10.12
C THR A 289 11.81 14.15 -10.96
N ASP A 290 10.71 13.53 -11.39
CA ASP A 290 9.65 14.18 -12.15
C ASP A 290 9.02 15.31 -11.32
N ARG A 291 8.80 15.09 -10.02
CA ARG A 291 8.37 16.13 -9.09
C ARG A 291 9.39 17.26 -8.97
N MET A 292 10.67 16.97 -8.71
CA MET A 292 11.70 18.01 -8.61
C MET A 292 11.80 18.86 -9.88
N LEU A 293 11.56 18.25 -11.05
CA LEU A 293 11.54 18.94 -12.32
C LEU A 293 10.27 19.79 -12.49
N GLN A 294 9.13 19.37 -11.95
CA GLN A 294 7.89 20.14 -11.91
C GLN A 294 7.97 21.32 -10.92
N GLU A 295 8.49 21.13 -9.71
CA GLU A 295 8.71 22.19 -8.73
C GLU A 295 9.61 23.29 -9.31
N LYS A 296 10.71 22.90 -9.98
CA LYS A 296 11.58 23.85 -10.69
C LYS A 296 10.88 24.59 -11.83
N LYS A 297 9.92 23.97 -12.52
CA LYS A 297 9.12 24.64 -13.56
C LYS A 297 8.18 25.68 -12.93
N LEU A 298 7.48 25.32 -11.85
CA LEU A 298 6.61 26.24 -11.09
C LEU A 298 7.39 27.41 -10.49
N GLU A 299 8.58 27.18 -9.94
CA GLU A 299 9.46 28.24 -9.43
C GLU A 299 9.95 29.18 -10.54
N ASN A 300 10.23 28.64 -11.73
CA ASN A 300 10.61 29.46 -12.88
C ASN A 300 9.43 30.28 -13.41
N ASP A 301 8.22 29.71 -13.50
CA ASP A 301 7.02 30.42 -13.94
C ASP A 301 6.62 31.52 -12.94
N ALA A 302 6.75 31.27 -11.63
CA ALA A 302 6.50 32.26 -10.58
C ALA A 302 7.53 33.42 -10.56
N ASN A 303 8.78 33.17 -11.00
CA ASN A 303 9.79 34.22 -11.15
C ASN A 303 9.63 35.04 -12.43
N VAL A 304 9.02 34.48 -13.49
CA VAL A 304 8.69 35.23 -14.71
C VAL A 304 7.55 36.24 -14.46
N ASP A 305 6.60 35.90 -13.59
CA ASP A 305 5.46 36.79 -13.27
C ASP A 305 5.87 37.98 -12.37
N LYS A 306 6.82 37.78 -11.44
CA LYS A 306 7.36 38.87 -10.60
C LYS A 306 8.26 39.85 -11.35
N GLY A 307 8.80 39.47 -12.50
CA GLY A 307 9.67 40.33 -13.31
C GLY A 307 8.93 41.43 -14.10
N ASN A 308 7.59 41.38 -14.17
CA ASN A 308 6.79 42.30 -14.98
C ASN A 308 6.10 43.44 -14.20
N GLU A 309 6.13 43.43 -12.87
CA GLU A 309 5.51 44.48 -12.04
C GLU A 309 6.48 45.57 -11.56
N GLU A 310 7.81 45.36 -11.61
CA GLU A 310 8.81 46.33 -11.09
C GLU A 310 9.35 47.33 -12.13
N GLN A 311 8.81 47.41 -13.35
CA GLN A 311 9.18 48.43 -14.34
C GLN A 311 7.99 49.26 -14.80
N LYS A 312 7.40 50.04 -13.88
CA LYS A 312 6.54 51.19 -14.24
C LYS A 312 6.51 52.26 -13.15
N SER A 313 7.68 52.76 -12.77
CA SER A 313 7.80 54.02 -12.04
C SER A 313 9.15 54.66 -12.34
N GLU A 314 9.18 55.61 -13.28
CA GLU A 314 9.71 56.96 -13.10
C GLU A 314 9.78 57.72 -14.44
N ASP A 315 9.58 59.04 -14.34
CA ASP A 315 9.59 60.12 -15.33
C ASP A 315 8.31 60.31 -16.17
N THR A 316 7.64 61.46 -16.19
CA THR A 316 8.12 62.85 -16.07
C THR A 316 7.03 63.80 -15.51
N GLU A 317 7.43 64.71 -14.60
CA GLU A 317 6.68 65.91 -14.18
C GLU A 317 6.64 67.00 -15.28
N THR A 318 5.53 67.72 -15.48
CA THR A 318 5.51 69.21 -15.47
C THR A 318 4.09 69.81 -15.37
N GLU A 319 3.88 70.51 -14.26
CA GLU A 319 3.04 71.68 -13.92
C GLU A 319 2.04 72.39 -14.88
N VAL A 320 0.83 72.64 -14.33
CA VAL A 320 0.18 73.97 -14.07
C VAL A 320 -1.02 74.48 -14.92
N GLN A 321 -2.17 74.55 -14.19
CA GLN A 321 -3.25 75.58 -14.08
C GLN A 321 -4.50 75.65 -15.00
N ARG A 322 -5.64 75.62 -14.28
CA ARG A 322 -6.91 76.41 -14.37
C ARG A 322 -7.82 76.26 -15.60
N GLU A 323 -9.07 75.84 -15.38
CA GLU A 323 -10.23 76.75 -15.22
C GLU A 323 -11.50 75.97 -14.80
N ASP A 324 -12.45 76.75 -14.29
CA ASP A 324 -13.59 76.43 -13.43
C ASP A 324 -14.89 76.18 -14.23
N VAL A 325 -15.98 75.93 -13.48
CA VAL A 325 -17.42 76.07 -13.81
C VAL A 325 -18.20 74.84 -14.32
N GLY A 326 -19.19 74.42 -13.51
CA GLY A 326 -20.59 74.46 -13.98
C GLY A 326 -21.48 73.22 -13.83
N GLU A 327 -22.20 73.16 -12.72
CA GLU A 327 -23.66 72.89 -12.59
C GLU A 327 -24.37 71.62 -13.14
N ASN A 328 -24.99 70.92 -12.18
CA ASN A 328 -26.42 70.54 -12.05
C ASN A 328 -27.11 69.51 -12.97
N GLY A 329 -27.97 68.71 -12.30
CA GLY A 329 -29.15 68.04 -12.86
C GLY A 329 -29.20 66.54 -12.52
N GLU A 330 -29.64 66.14 -11.34
CA GLU A 330 -31.02 65.72 -11.01
C GLU A 330 -31.58 64.50 -11.77
N GLU A 331 -31.95 63.50 -10.95
CA GLU A 331 -33.12 62.62 -11.00
C GLU A 331 -33.48 61.84 -12.29
N LYS A 332 -33.38 60.51 -12.20
CA LYS A 332 -34.55 59.65 -11.90
C LYS A 332 -34.17 58.24 -11.48
#